data_AF-A0A956N472-F1
#
_entry.id   AF-A0A956N472-F1
#
_cell.length_a   1.000
_cell.length_b   1.000
_cell.length_c   1.000
_cell.angle_alpha   90.00
_cell.angle_beta   90.00
_cell.angle_gamma   90.00
#
_symmetry.space_group_name_H-M   'P 1'
#
loop_
_entity.id
_entity.type
_entity.pdbx_description
1 polymer ?
#
loop_
_entity_poly.entity_id
_entity_poly.type
_entity_poly.pdbx_seq_one_letter_code
_entity_poly.pdbx_strand_id
1 'polypeptide(L)'
;MLAIVDMWILGIRTKDICSLMQISKKSLWKFFKKIPVEILPKYYAQVRMIGGDNVIVEIDESKFGRRKYHTSYCVEGVWIFGMVERTEERRIVLIAAENRTAETLTNLTRMYID
;
A
#
# COMPACT_ATOMS: atom_id res chain seq x y z
N MET A 1 -15.45 13.42 -2.99
CA MET A 1 -14.08 13.02 -2.60
C MET A 1 -13.82 11.55 -2.85
N LEU A 2 -14.73 10.64 -2.44
CA LEU A 2 -14.62 9.20 -2.77
C LEU A 2 -14.47 8.93 -4.27
N ALA A 3 -15.32 9.55 -5.11
CA ALA A 3 -15.24 9.42 -6.56
C ALA A 3 -13.86 9.77 -7.18
N ILE A 4 -13.11 10.71 -6.61
CA ILE A 4 -11.76 11.06 -7.10
C ILE A 4 -10.78 9.92 -6.81
N VAL A 5 -10.91 9.31 -5.63
CA VAL A 5 -10.08 8.17 -5.21
C VAL A 5 -10.42 6.94 -6.06
N ASP A 6 -11.70 6.66 -6.27
CA ASP A 6 -12.16 5.53 -7.09
C ASP A 6 -11.63 5.64 -8.53
N MET A 7 -11.78 6.82 -9.15
CA MET A 7 -11.24 7.08 -10.48
C MET A 7 -9.72 6.89 -10.55
N TRP A 8 -9.01 7.31 -9.50
CA TRP A 8 -7.56 7.18 -9.44
C TRP A 8 -7.11 5.72 -9.27
N ILE A 9 -7.82 4.94 -8.43
CA ILE A 9 -7.59 3.50 -8.23
C ILE A 9 -7.84 2.72 -9.53
N LEU A 10 -8.87 3.10 -10.28
CA LEU A 10 -9.18 2.54 -11.61
C LEU A 10 -8.18 2.93 -12.71
N GLY A 11 -7.13 3.69 -12.36
CA GLY A 11 -6.07 4.07 -13.31
C GLY A 11 -6.45 5.19 -14.26
N ILE A 12 -7.53 5.93 -14.00
CA ILE A 12 -7.91 7.08 -14.83
C ILE A 12 -6.83 8.15 -14.71
N ARG A 13 -6.41 8.69 -15.86
CA ARG A 13 -5.34 9.69 -15.91
C ARG A 13 -5.79 10.96 -15.17
N THR A 14 -4.86 11.57 -14.44
CA THR A 14 -5.11 12.78 -13.62
C THR A 14 -5.73 13.94 -14.42
N LYS A 15 -5.39 14.07 -15.71
CA LYS A 15 -5.97 15.07 -16.61
C LYS A 15 -7.46 14.85 -16.88
N ASP A 16 -7.86 13.59 -16.99
CA ASP A 16 -9.24 13.20 -17.29
C ASP A 16 -10.07 13.37 -16.01
N ILE A 17 -9.52 13.00 -14.85
CA ILE A 17 -10.13 13.27 -13.52
C ILE A 17 -10.37 14.77 -13.34
N CYS A 18 -9.39 15.62 -13.66
CA CYS A 18 -9.55 17.08 -13.55
C CYS A 18 -10.67 17.60 -14.45
N SER A 19 -10.78 17.07 -15.67
CA SER A 19 -11.79 17.48 -16.64
C SER A 19 -13.19 17.02 -16.23
N LEU A 20 -13.34 15.76 -15.82
CA LEU A 20 -14.60 15.17 -15.36
C LEU A 20 -15.13 15.84 -14.10
N MET A 21 -14.25 16.11 -13.14
CA MET A 21 -14.61 16.69 -11.84
C MET A 21 -14.62 18.22 -11.86
N GLN A 22 -14.25 18.86 -12.98
CA GLN A 22 -14.10 20.31 -13.12
C GLN A 22 -13.22 20.94 -12.03
N ILE A 23 -12.10 20.28 -11.69
CA ILE A 23 -11.17 20.73 -10.65
C ILE A 23 -9.80 21.07 -11.24
N SER A 24 -9.13 22.04 -10.63
CA SER A 24 -7.74 22.34 -10.99
C SER A 24 -6.82 21.19 -10.58
N LYS A 25 -5.76 20.97 -11.37
CA LYS A 25 -4.68 20.03 -11.04
C LYS A 25 -4.05 20.33 -9.68
N LYS A 26 -3.95 21.61 -9.29
CA LYS A 26 -3.43 22.02 -7.98
C LYS A 26 -4.32 21.54 -6.84
N SER A 27 -5.64 21.69 -6.98
CA SER A 27 -6.61 21.22 -5.98
C SER A 27 -6.57 19.70 -5.85
N LEU A 28 -6.49 18.97 -6.97
CA LEU A 28 -6.36 17.51 -6.97
C LEU A 28 -5.09 17.03 -6.25
N TRP A 29 -3.94 17.67 -6.50
CA TRP A 29 -2.70 17.35 -5.79
C TRP A 29 -2.74 17.67 -4.30
N LYS A 30 -3.38 18.78 -3.90
CA LYS A 30 -3.60 19.09 -2.48
C LYS A 30 -4.43 18.00 -1.81
N PHE A 31 -5.45 17.49 -2.50
CA PHE A 31 -6.26 16.37 -2.01
C PHE A 31 -5.44 15.09 -1.87
N PHE A 32 -4.73 14.67 -2.93
CA PHE A 32 -3.87 13.46 -2.87
C PHE A 32 -2.80 13.52 -1.78
N LYS A 33 -2.25 14.69 -1.47
CA LYS A 33 -1.28 14.83 -0.36
C LYS A 33 -1.89 14.56 1.02
N LYS A 34 -3.19 14.80 1.20
CA LYS A 34 -3.87 14.54 2.48
C LYS A 34 -4.18 13.06 2.70
N ILE A 35 -4.42 12.32 1.62
CA ILE A 35 -4.83 10.91 1.68
C ILE A 35 -3.88 10.06 2.55
N PRO A 36 -2.54 10.01 2.30
CA PRO A 36 -1.66 9.19 3.13
C PRO A 36 -1.63 9.62 4.60
N VAL A 37 -1.67 10.93 4.85
CA VAL A 37 -1.62 11.50 6.21
C VAL A 37 -2.85 11.06 7.03
N GLU A 38 -4.01 10.99 6.40
CA GLU A 38 -5.26 10.62 7.09
C GLU A 38 -5.52 9.11 7.11
N ILE A 39 -5.11 8.37 6.07
CA ILE A 39 -5.40 6.94 5.93
C ILE A 39 -4.36 6.05 6.63
N LEU A 40 -3.07 6.35 6.53
CA LEU A 40 -2.02 5.46 7.05
C LEU A 40 -2.18 5.19 8.56
N PRO A 41 -2.42 6.20 9.43
CA PRO A 41 -2.59 5.93 10.86
C PRO A 41 -3.80 5.04 11.15
N LYS A 42 -4.90 5.24 10.42
CA LYS A 42 -6.13 4.44 10.58
C LYS A 42 -5.91 3.01 10.15
N TYR A 43 -5.23 2.82 9.01
CA TYR A 43 -4.85 1.51 8.51
C TYR A 43 -4.03 0.76 9.56
N TYR A 44 -2.91 1.32 10.02
CA TYR A 44 -2.05 0.65 11.01
C TYR A 44 -2.76 0.38 12.35
N ALA A 45 -3.71 1.23 12.77
CA ALA A 45 -4.51 0.98 13.98
C ALA A 45 -5.51 -0.18 13.82
N GLN A 46 -5.92 -0.46 12.58
CA GLN A 46 -6.90 -1.50 12.25
C GLN A 46 -6.26 -2.83 11.81
N VAL A 47 -4.96 -2.85 11.51
CA VAL A 47 -4.26 -4.10 11.19
C VAL A 47 -4.41 -5.08 12.37
N ARG A 48 -4.74 -6.32 12.02
CA ARG A 48 -4.85 -7.46 12.94
C ARG A 48 -3.98 -8.59 12.44
N MET A 49 -3.71 -9.55 13.32
CA MET A 49 -3.11 -10.82 12.93
C MET A 49 -4.06 -11.55 11.97
N ILE A 50 -3.47 -12.26 11.01
CA ILE A 50 -4.15 -13.15 10.07
C ILE A 50 -3.63 -14.57 10.26
N GLY A 51 -4.32 -15.57 9.72
CA GLY A 51 -4.03 -16.97 9.96
C GLY A 51 -5.00 -17.60 10.97
N GLY A 52 -4.49 -18.55 11.74
CA GLY A 52 -5.27 -19.43 12.64
C GLY A 52 -5.39 -20.87 12.11
N ASP A 53 -6.09 -21.71 12.87
CA ASP A 53 -6.21 -23.14 12.59
C ASP A 53 -6.71 -23.42 11.16
N ASN A 54 -5.96 -24.25 10.42
CA ASN A 54 -6.23 -24.62 9.02
C ASN A 54 -6.24 -23.45 8.01
N VAL A 55 -5.71 -22.28 8.35
CA VAL A 55 -5.55 -21.16 7.41
C VAL A 55 -4.12 -21.11 6.88
N ILE A 56 -3.97 -21.17 5.56
CA ILE A 56 -2.67 -20.98 4.90
C ILE A 56 -2.49 -19.50 4.61
N VAL A 57 -1.41 -18.91 5.13
CA VAL A 57 -1.01 -17.54 4.82
C VAL A 57 0.13 -17.56 3.80
N GLU A 58 -0.03 -16.86 2.68
CA GLU A 58 1.05 -16.54 1.75
C GLU A 58 1.74 -15.25 2.17
N ILE A 59 3.06 -15.23 2.04
CA ILE A 59 3.90 -14.10 2.36
C ILE A 59 4.71 -13.73 1.11
N ASP A 60 4.77 -12.44 0.78
CA ASP A 60 5.58 -11.92 -0.31
C ASP A 60 6.25 -10.57 0.04
N GLU A 61 7.36 -10.27 -0.63
CA GLU A 61 8.14 -9.05 -0.46
C GLU A 61 8.17 -8.23 -1.75
N SER A 62 7.70 -6.99 -1.70
CA SER A 62 7.71 -6.08 -2.84
C SER A 62 8.43 -4.77 -2.53
N LYS A 63 9.42 -4.41 -3.35
CA LYS A 63 10.11 -3.11 -3.23
C LYS A 63 9.44 -2.05 -4.11
N PHE A 64 8.81 -1.07 -3.47
CA PHE A 64 8.20 0.09 -4.13
C PHE A 64 9.20 1.23 -4.22
N GLY A 65 9.84 1.37 -5.37
CA GLY A 65 10.79 2.44 -5.66
C GLY A 65 10.42 3.23 -6.92
N ARG A 66 10.99 4.43 -7.05
CA ARG A 66 10.98 5.17 -8.31
C ARG A 66 12.36 5.12 -8.95
N ARG A 67 12.41 4.83 -10.24
CA ARG A 67 13.63 5.04 -11.03
C ARG A 67 13.73 6.51 -11.39
N LYS A 68 14.83 7.16 -11.04
CA LYS A 68 15.15 8.51 -11.52
C LYS A 68 15.31 8.45 -13.04
N TYR A 69 14.49 9.21 -13.76
CA TYR A 69 14.44 9.25 -15.24
C TYR A 69 14.29 7.88 -15.92
N HIS A 70 13.68 6.89 -15.26
CA HIS A 70 13.52 5.52 -15.77
C HIS A 70 14.82 4.78 -16.17
N THR A 71 16.01 5.37 -15.99
CA THR A 71 17.21 4.93 -16.72
C THR A 71 18.42 4.62 -15.82
N SER A 72 18.64 5.32 -14.70
CA SER A 72 19.98 5.26 -14.08
C SER A 72 20.02 5.08 -12.56
N TYR A 73 19.30 5.88 -11.78
CA TYR A 73 19.40 5.82 -10.32
C TYR A 73 18.09 5.29 -9.71
N CYS A 74 18.15 4.13 -9.05
CA CYS A 74 17.05 3.68 -8.21
C CYS A 74 17.00 4.58 -6.97
N VAL A 75 15.99 5.46 -6.90
CA VAL A 75 15.70 6.14 -5.63
C VAL A 75 15.37 5.06 -4.62
N GLU A 76 15.91 5.19 -3.41
CA GLU A 76 15.64 4.25 -2.33
C GLU A 76 14.12 4.09 -2.18
N GLY A 77 13.68 2.84 -2.33
CA GLY A 77 12.28 2.46 -2.30
C GLY A 77 11.91 1.85 -0.97
N VAL A 78 10.62 1.83 -0.67
CA VAL A 78 10.09 1.21 0.54
C VAL A 78 9.88 -0.27 0.29
N TRP A 79 10.37 -1.12 1.19
CA TRP A 79 10.01 -2.52 1.20
C TRP A 79 8.63 -2.66 1.82
N ILE A 80 7.72 -3.35 1.13
CA ILE A 80 6.43 -3.74 1.66
C ILE A 80 6.44 -5.25 1.80
N PHE A 81 6.17 -5.69 3.02
CA PHE A 81 5.96 -7.08 3.38
C PHE A 81 4.47 -7.35 3.37
N GLY A 82 4.02 -8.16 2.42
CA GLY A 82 2.62 -8.49 2.20
C GLY A 82 2.30 -9.90 2.68
N MET A 83 1.17 -10.03 3.35
CA MET A 83 0.64 -11.31 3.82
C MET A 83 -0.82 -11.42 3.40
N VAL A 84 -1.21 -12.57 2.89
CA VAL A 84 -2.59 -12.82 2.44
C VAL A 84 -3.03 -14.23 2.80
N GLU A 85 -4.26 -14.34 3.31
CA GLU A 85 -4.87 -15.63 3.57
C GLU A 85 -5.35 -16.29 2.27
N ARG A 86 -5.07 -17.58 2.11
CA ARG A 86 -5.68 -18.44 1.08
C ARG A 86 -7.08 -18.89 1.49
N THR A 87 -7.96 -17.94 1.77
CA THR A 87 -9.38 -18.16 2.05
C THR A 87 -10.25 -17.42 1.04
N GLU A 88 -11.57 -17.55 1.13
CA GLU A 88 -12.49 -16.81 0.27
C GLU A 88 -12.50 -15.31 0.62
N GLU A 89 -12.32 -14.96 1.89
CA GLU A 89 -12.28 -13.58 2.38
C GLU A 89 -11.00 -12.84 1.99
N ARG A 90 -9.91 -13.58 1.75
CA ARG A 90 -8.60 -13.04 1.34
C ARG A 90 -8.16 -11.86 2.20
N ARG A 91 -8.17 -12.03 3.53
CA ARG A 91 -7.69 -10.97 4.43
C ARG A 91 -6.21 -10.70 4.13
N ILE A 92 -5.86 -9.42 4.05
CA ILE A 92 -4.53 -8.95 3.64
C ILE A 92 -3.95 -8.03 4.70
N VAL A 93 -2.67 -8.20 4.97
CA VAL A 93 -1.84 -7.30 5.79
C VAL A 93 -0.63 -6.87 4.96
N LEU A 94 -0.46 -5.57 4.78
CA LEU A 94 0.69 -4.94 4.13
C LEU A 94 1.43 -4.07 5.14
N ILE A 95 2.71 -4.35 5.39
CA ILE A 95 3.54 -3.62 6.36
C ILE A 95 4.77 -3.06 5.66
N ALA A 96 5.09 -1.80 5.92
CA ALA A 96 6.37 -1.24 5.50
C ALA A 96 7.50 -1.82 6.36
N ALA A 97 8.43 -2.52 5.72
CA ALA A 97 9.63 -3.05 6.36
C ALA A 97 10.80 -2.06 6.18
N GLU A 98 11.56 -1.84 7.24
CA GLU A 98 12.75 -0.97 7.21
C GLU A 98 13.84 -1.58 6.31
N ASN A 99 14.03 -2.90 6.41
CA ASN A 99 15.01 -3.63 5.62
C ASN A 99 14.55 -5.09 5.37
N ARG A 100 15.28 -5.80 4.51
CA ARG A 100 15.00 -7.17 4.08
C ARG A 100 15.78 -8.23 4.85
N THR A 101 16.21 -7.92 6.08
CA THR A 101 16.97 -8.91 6.86
C THR A 101 16.03 -10.02 7.35
N ALA A 102 16.56 -11.24 7.44
CA ALA A 102 15.79 -12.37 7.94
C ALA A 102 15.20 -12.11 9.34
N GLU A 103 15.94 -11.37 10.18
CA GLU A 103 15.48 -10.97 11.51
C GLU A 103 14.24 -10.07 11.44
N THR A 104 14.28 -8.98 10.66
CA THR A 104 13.13 -8.07 10.48
C THR A 104 11.90 -8.82 9.98
N LEU A 105 12.06 -9.69 8.98
CA LEU A 105 10.94 -10.42 8.37
C LEU A 105 10.38 -11.49 9.30
N THR A 106 11.24 -12.17 10.06
CA THR A 106 10.81 -13.15 11.07
C THR A 106 10.03 -12.45 12.19
N ASN A 107 10.50 -11.29 12.64
CA ASN A 107 9.81 -10.49 13.65
C ASN A 107 8.45 -10.01 13.16
N LEU A 108 8.36 -9.52 11.92
CA LEU A 108 7.09 -9.14 11.30
C LEU A 108 6.13 -10.34 11.17
N THR A 109 6.63 -11.50 10.76
CA THR A 109 5.83 -12.72 10.67
C THR A 109 5.22 -13.08 12.02
N ARG A 110 6.02 -13.07 13.11
CA ARG A 110 5.54 -13.35 14.47
C ARG A 110 4.53 -12.33 15.02
N MET A 111 4.56 -11.09 14.52
CA MET A 111 3.65 -10.04 14.98
C MET A 111 2.28 -10.08 14.30
N TYR A 112 2.22 -10.60 13.06
CA TYR A 112 1.04 -10.46 12.20
C TYR A 112 0.46 -11.79 11.72
N ILE A 113 1.09 -12.93 12.03
CA ILE A 113 0.57 -14.26 11.72
C ILE A 113 0.36 -15.02 13.03
N ASP A 114 -0.84 -15.58 13.18
CA ASP A 114 -1.24 -16.48 14.28
C ASP A 114 -0.73 -17.92 14.05
#